data_AF-A0A0N4UDI7-F1
#
_entry.id   AF-A0A0N4UDI7-F1
#
_cell.length_a   1.000
_cell.length_b   1.000
_cell.length_c   1.000
_cell.angle_alpha   90.00
_cell.angle_beta   90.00
_cell.angle_gamma   90.00
#
_symmetry.space_group_name_H-M   'P 1'
#
loop_
_entity.id
_entity.type
_entity.pdbx_description
1 polymer ?
#
loop_
_entity_poly.entity_id
_entity_poly.type
_entity_poly.pdbx_seq_one_letter_code
_entity_poly.pdbx_strand_id
1 'polypeptide(L)'
;MNFAGECRISEKLVVLRRGNVHEVPICNPIIKYPNGVRIEEELDGKPVQYNKFKCMKPFCRICRCDIARGFKLASKNSSKAECVLKCPITKSLSRRCFKFGTATVCYD
;
A
#
# COMPACT_ATOMS: atom_id res chain seq x y z
N MET A 1 -0.33 6.16 -21.26
CA MET A 1 -1.56 6.95 -21.01
C MET A 1 -2.72 6.03 -21.37
N ASN A 2 -3.43 5.44 -20.40
CA ASN A 2 -4.56 4.56 -20.71
C ASN A 2 -5.84 5.39 -20.75
N PHE A 3 -6.43 5.40 -21.94
CA PHE A 3 -7.64 6.10 -22.33
C PHE A 3 -8.85 5.60 -21.54
N ALA A 4 -9.87 6.46 -21.43
CA ALA A 4 -11.16 6.15 -20.84
C ALA A 4 -11.75 4.88 -21.49
N GLY A 5 -11.78 3.78 -20.73
CA GLY A 5 -12.34 2.51 -21.15
C GLY A 5 -12.77 1.72 -19.94
N GLU A 6 -11.84 1.12 -19.21
CA GLU A 6 -12.16 0.38 -17.99
C GLU A 6 -11.04 0.59 -16.97
N CYS A 7 -11.41 1.04 -15.77
CA CYS A 7 -10.48 0.98 -14.65
C CYS A 7 -10.17 -0.47 -14.33
N ARG A 8 -9.01 -0.74 -13.73
CA ARG A 8 -8.72 -2.10 -13.25
C ARG A 8 -9.78 -2.53 -12.23
N ILE A 9 -9.96 -3.83 -12.01
CA ILE A 9 -10.94 -4.36 -11.04
C ILE A 9 -10.72 -3.87 -9.60
N SER A 10 -9.50 -3.47 -9.26
CA SER A 10 -9.09 -2.89 -7.98
C SER A 10 -9.22 -1.36 -7.92
N GLU A 11 -9.68 -0.75 -9.01
CA GLU A 11 -9.81 0.68 -9.20
C GLU A 11 -11.26 1.06 -9.51
N LYS A 12 -11.57 2.34 -9.31
CA LYS A 12 -12.83 2.96 -9.65
C LYS A 12 -12.56 4.26 -10.40
N LEU A 13 -13.45 4.57 -11.35
CA LEU A 13 -13.42 5.85 -12.05
C LEU A 13 -13.84 6.96 -11.10
N VAL A 14 -12.94 7.90 -10.84
CA VAL A 14 -13.20 9.09 -10.04
C VAL A 14 -13.32 10.29 -10.98
N VAL A 15 -14.43 11.02 -10.84
CA VAL A 15 -14.69 12.26 -11.57
C VAL A 15 -14.53 13.43 -10.62
N LEU A 16 -13.58 14.31 -10.94
CA LEU A 16 -13.25 15.47 -10.11
C LEU A 16 -13.45 16.76 -10.89
N ARG A 17 -13.98 17.78 -10.23
CA ARG A 17 -13.95 19.16 -10.73
C ARG A 17 -12.59 19.80 -10.42
N ARG A 18 -12.27 20.88 -11.12
CA ARG A 18 -11.07 21.67 -10.86
C ARG A 18 -10.95 22.03 -9.38
N GLY A 19 -9.75 21.83 -8.82
CA GLY A 19 -9.46 22.13 -7.42
C GLY A 19 -9.74 20.98 -6.45
N ASN A 20 -10.66 20.07 -6.78
CA ASN A 20 -10.97 18.93 -5.92
C ASN A 20 -9.75 18.03 -5.77
N VAL A 21 -9.58 17.53 -4.55
CA VAL A 21 -8.53 16.57 -4.19
C VAL A 21 -9.18 15.22 -3.94
N HIS A 22 -8.56 14.17 -4.47
CA HIS A 22 -8.91 12.80 -4.14
C HIS A 22 -7.69 12.11 -3.54
N GLU A 23 -7.90 11.49 -2.39
CA GLU A 23 -6.85 10.87 -1.58
C GLU A 23 -7.04 9.37 -1.57
N VAL A 24 -5.97 8.61 -1.78
CA VAL A 24 -5.98 7.16 -1.70
C VAL A 24 -5.00 6.74 -0.61
N PRO A 25 -5.41 5.94 0.38
CA PRO A 25 -4.51 5.43 1.42
C PRO A 25 -3.40 4.59 0.79
N ILE A 26 -2.19 4.75 1.30
CA ILE A 26 -1.02 3.96 0.95
C ILE A 26 -0.81 2.94 2.07
N CYS A 27 -0.44 1.72 1.68
CA CYS A 27 -0.04 0.67 2.60
C CYS A 27 1.11 1.12 3.50
N ASN A 28 0.95 0.90 4.79
CA ASN A 28 2.05 0.99 5.74
C ASN A 28 2.99 -0.20 5.59
N PRO A 29 4.26 -0.07 6.01
CA PRO A 29 5.18 -1.20 6.08
C PRO A 29 4.58 -2.32 6.94
N ILE A 30 4.66 -3.56 6.47
CA ILE A 30 4.26 -4.74 7.23
C ILE A 30 5.50 -5.54 7.60
N ILE A 31 5.65 -5.80 8.89
CA ILE A 31 6.61 -6.78 9.41
C ILE A 31 5.89 -8.11 9.54
N LYS A 32 6.44 -9.15 8.92
CA LYS A 32 6.08 -10.53 9.20
C LYS A 32 7.07 -11.13 10.20
N TYR A 33 6.55 -11.61 11.32
CA TYR A 33 7.31 -12.30 12.35
C TYR A 33 7.46 -13.80 12.01
N PRO A 34 8.44 -14.50 12.61
CA PRO A 34 8.67 -15.93 12.39
C PRO A 34 7.44 -16.79 12.71
N ASN A 35 6.64 -16.39 13.71
CA ASN A 35 5.40 -17.05 14.09
C ASN A 35 4.23 -16.81 13.11
N GLY A 36 4.48 -16.08 12.00
CA GLY A 36 3.48 -15.78 10.98
C GLY A 36 2.61 -14.55 11.27
N VAL A 37 2.71 -13.96 12.47
CA VAL A 37 2.01 -12.73 12.83
C VAL A 37 2.48 -11.61 11.90
N ARG A 38 1.51 -10.82 11.44
CA ARG A 38 1.75 -9.63 10.62
C ARG A 38 1.35 -8.43 11.44
N ILE A 39 2.30 -7.51 11.61
CA ILE A 39 2.04 -6.23 12.24
C ILE A 39 2.24 -5.19 11.13
N GLU A 40 1.20 -4.42 10.85
CA GLU A 40 1.39 -3.13 10.17
C GLU A 40 2.23 -2.29 11.14
N GLU A 41 3.46 -1.94 10.75
CA GLU A 41 4.20 -0.89 11.46
C GLU A 41 3.33 0.37 11.31
N GLU A 42 2.46 0.61 12.30
CA GLU A 42 2.12 1.97 12.66
C GLU A 42 3.47 2.59 12.92
N LEU A 43 3.93 3.40 11.97
CA LEU A 43 5.24 4.03 12.01
C LEU A 43 5.26 4.99 13.19
N ASP A 44 5.39 4.49 14.41
CA ASP A 44 5.56 5.28 15.62
C ASP A 44 4.42 6.30 15.83
N GLY A 45 3.16 5.85 15.71
CA GLY A 45 1.98 6.72 15.76
C GLY A 45 1.83 7.68 14.57
N LYS A 46 2.65 7.54 13.51
CA LYS A 46 2.50 8.36 12.30
C LYS A 46 1.21 7.98 11.57
N PRO A 47 0.43 8.98 11.13
CA PRO A 47 -0.82 8.74 10.45
C PRO A 47 -0.60 7.97 9.14
N VAL A 48 -1.63 7.22 8.74
CA VAL A 48 -1.70 6.57 7.42
C VAL A 48 -1.32 7.57 6.34
N GLN A 49 -0.42 7.18 5.44
CA GLN A 49 -0.03 8.03 4.34
C GLN A 49 -1.07 7.98 3.22
N TYR A 50 -1.28 9.11 2.54
CA TYR A 50 -2.22 9.20 1.44
C TYR A 50 -1.53 9.74 0.19
N ASN A 51 -1.82 9.11 -0.95
CA ASN A 51 -1.51 9.66 -2.25
C ASN A 51 -2.62 10.64 -2.65
N LYS A 52 -2.29 11.93 -2.72
CA LYS A 52 -3.25 12.98 -3.08
C LYS A 52 -3.16 13.30 -4.56
N PHE A 53 -4.32 13.39 -5.23
CA PHE A 53 -4.43 13.85 -6.60
C PHE A 53 -5.35 15.06 -6.66
N LYS A 54 -4.83 16.20 -7.13
CA LYS A 54 -5.61 17.43 -7.33
C LYS A 54 -5.92 17.62 -8.81
N CYS A 55 -7.19 17.82 -9.13
CA CYS A 55 -7.58 18.09 -10.50
C CYS A 55 -7.25 19.54 -10.90
N MET A 56 -6.40 19.73 -11.91
CA MET A 56 -6.00 21.06 -12.40
C MET A 56 -6.80 21.52 -13.64
N LYS A 57 -7.54 20.60 -14.27
CA LYS A 57 -8.40 20.85 -15.43
C LYS A 57 -9.85 21.10 -14.98
N PRO A 58 -10.75 21.62 -15.84
CA PRO A 58 -12.17 21.78 -15.50
C PRO A 58 -12.79 20.49 -14.94
N PHE A 59 -12.48 19.37 -15.59
CA PHE A 59 -12.82 18.03 -15.15
C PHE A 59 -11.63 17.09 -15.31
N CYS A 60 -11.45 16.19 -14.34
CA CYS A 60 -10.53 15.08 -14.43
C CYS A 60 -11.32 13.79 -14.28
N ARG A 61 -11.05 12.83 -15.17
CA ARG A 61 -11.55 11.46 -15.08
C ARG A 61 -10.31 10.58 -14.92
N ILE A 62 -10.18 9.93 -13.78
CA ILE A 62 -8.98 9.14 -13.45
C ILE A 62 -9.38 7.89 -12.68
N CYS A 63 -8.75 6.77 -13.00
CA CYS A 63 -8.87 5.55 -12.22
C CYS A 63 -8.00 5.66 -10.96
N ARG A 64 -8.60 5.39 -9.81
CA ARG A 64 -7.96 5.42 -8.49
C ARG A 64 -8.39 4.17 -7.74
N CYS A 65 -7.62 3.72 -6.74
CA CYS A 65 -8.00 2.53 -5.98
C CYS A 65 -9.42 2.65 -5.42
N ASP A 66 -10.17 1.56 -5.46
CA ASP A 66 -11.53 1.55 -4.91
C ASP A 66 -11.49 1.45 -3.37
N ILE A 67 -11.38 2.61 -2.74
CA ILE A 67 -11.28 2.75 -1.28
C ILE A 67 -12.53 2.19 -0.59
N ALA A 68 -13.70 2.31 -1.22
CA ALA A 68 -14.96 1.81 -0.65
C ALA A 68 -14.97 0.28 -0.51
N ARG A 69 -14.23 -0.40 -1.38
CA ARG A 69 -13.98 -1.85 -1.30
C ARG A 69 -12.75 -2.21 -0.47
N GLY A 70 -12.07 -1.23 0.13
CA GLY A 70 -10.90 -1.42 0.99
C GLY A 70 -9.56 -1.47 0.26
N PHE A 71 -9.50 -1.15 -1.04
CA PHE A 71 -8.23 -1.12 -1.77
C PHE A 71 -7.36 0.07 -1.35
N LYS A 72 -6.06 -0.19 -1.19
CA LYS A 72 -5.01 0.79 -0.89
C LYS A 72 -3.93 0.74 -1.97
N LEU A 73 -3.12 1.78 -2.09
CA LEU A 73 -1.91 1.73 -2.92
C LEU A 73 -0.83 0.89 -2.22
N ALA A 74 -0.28 -0.09 -2.93
CA ALA A 74 0.73 -1.00 -2.38
C ALA A 74 2.01 -0.28 -1.92
N SER A 75 2.35 0.86 -2.55
CA SER A 75 3.50 1.67 -2.17
C SER A 75 3.28 3.14 -2.55
N LYS A 76 4.18 4.00 -2.06
CA LYS A 76 4.18 5.44 -2.37
C LYS A 76 4.58 5.74 -3.84
N ASN A 77 5.26 4.82 -4.51
CA ASN A 77 5.78 5.02 -5.86
C ASN A 77 4.66 4.91 -6.91
N SER A 78 4.00 6.04 -7.18
CA SER A 78 2.77 6.10 -7.97
C SER A 78 2.86 5.55 -9.39
N SER A 79 4.06 5.52 -10.00
CA SER A 79 4.23 5.02 -11.37
C SER A 79 4.13 3.51 -11.49
N LYS A 80 4.31 2.76 -10.39
CA LYS A 80 4.23 1.29 -10.36
C LYS A 80 3.35 0.74 -9.23
N ALA A 81 2.77 1.60 -8.40
CA ALA A 81 1.98 1.17 -7.27
C ALA A 81 0.63 0.62 -7.73
N GLU A 82 0.41 -0.66 -7.44
CA GLU A 82 -0.86 -1.33 -7.70
C GLU A 82 -1.84 -1.11 -6.54
N CYS A 83 -3.14 -1.18 -6.86
CA CYS A 83 -4.19 -1.19 -5.85
C CYS A 83 -4.37 -2.60 -5.29
N VAL A 84 -4.18 -2.76 -3.98
CA VAL A 84 -4.21 -4.04 -3.27
C VAL A 84 -5.16 -3.99 -2.08
N LEU A 85 -5.82 -5.13 -1.81
CA LEU A 85 -6.61 -5.32 -0.58
C LEU A 85 -5.74 -5.65 0.63
N LYS A 86 -4.65 -6.40 0.40
CA LYS A 86 -3.68 -6.79 1.42
C LYS A 86 -2.35 -6.13 1.11
N CYS A 87 -1.84 -5.36 2.06
CA CYS A 87 -0.56 -4.70 1.90
C CYS A 87 0.59 -5.72 1.83
N PRO A 88 1.61 -5.46 1.00
CA PRO A 88 2.75 -6.37 0.87
C PRO A 88 3.59 -6.36 2.16
N ILE A 89 4.21 -7.50 2.46
CA ILE A 89 5.18 -7.60 3.54
C ILE A 89 6.45 -6.86 3.10
N THR A 90 6.85 -5.84 3.86
CA THR A 90 8.04 -5.05 3.56
C THR A 90 9.28 -5.55 4.28
N LYS A 91 9.09 -6.23 5.42
CA LYS A 91 10.17 -6.82 6.21
C LYS A 91 9.74 -8.18 6.74
N SER A 92 10.60 -9.17 6.63
CA SER A 92 10.44 -10.43 7.36
C SER A 92 11.52 -10.46 8.43
N LEU A 93 11.12 -10.54 9.69
CA LEU A 93 12.05 -10.91 10.74
C LEU A 93 12.26 -12.42 10.62
N SER A 94 13.43 -12.82 10.17
CA SER A 94 13.88 -14.20 10.30
C SER A 94 14.68 -14.30 11.59
N ARG A 95 14.39 -15.32 12.40
CA ARG A 95 15.26 -15.67 13.53
C ARG A 95 16.67 -15.85 12.99
N ARG A 96 17.63 -15.07 13.50
CA ARG A 96 19.03 -15.31 13.19
C ARG A 96 19.45 -16.53 13.99
N CYS A 97 19.51 -17.67 13.32
CA CYS A 97 19.98 -18.90 13.91
C CYS A 97 21.45 -19.11 13.59
N PHE A 98 22.24 -19.38 14.63
CA PHE A 98 23.65 -19.74 14.53
C PHE A 98 23.81 -21.19 15.00
N LYS A 99 24.70 -21.95 14.35
CA LYS A 99 25.06 -23.30 14.79
C LYS A 99 26.25 -23.23 15.73
N PHE A 100 26.15 -23.88 16.89
CA PHE A 100 27.23 -24.05 17.86
C PHE A 100 27.43 -25.54 18.12
N GLY A 101 28.38 -26.15 17.41
CA GLY A 101 28.51 -27.61 17.37
C GLY A 101 27.27 -28.26 16.73
N THR A 102 26.61 -29.16 17.47
CA THR A 102 25.33 -29.78 17.06
C THR A 102 24.09 -28.95 17.44
N ALA A 103 24.25 -27.94 18.30
CA ALA A 103 23.16 -27.10 18.75
C ALA A 103 22.88 -25.97 17.75
N THR A 104 21.60 -25.59 17.58
CA THR A 104 21.18 -24.41 16.83
C THR A 104 20.60 -23.40 17.82
N VAL A 105 21.22 -22.22 17.90
CA VAL A 105 20.80 -21.12 18.77
C VAL A 105 20.18 -20.04 17.91
N CYS A 106 18.90 -19.74 18.13
CA CYS A 106 18.16 -18.74 17.38
C CYS A 106 17.88 -17.52 18.25
N TYR A 107 18.26 -16.34 17.76
CA TYR A 107 17.87 -15.05 18.36
C TYR A 107 16.65 -14.51 17.63
N ASP A 108 15.68 -14.00 18.41
CA ASP A 108 14.51 -13.28 17.90
C ASP A 108 14.90 -11.94 17.26
#